data_AF-A0A851HIJ4-F1
#
_entry.id   AF-A0A851HIJ4-F1
#
_cell.length_a   1.000
_cell.length_b   1.000
_cell.length_c   1.000
_cell.angle_alpha   90.00
_cell.angle_beta   90.00
_cell.angle_gamma   90.00
#
_symmetry.space_group_name_H-M   'P 1'
#
loop_
_entity.id
_entity.type
_entity.pdbx_description
1 polymer ?
#
loop_
_entity_poly.entity_id
_entity_poly.type
_entity_poly.pdbx_seq_one_letter_code
_entity_poly.pdbx_strand_id
1 'polypeptide(L)'
;MTNQMTAAQQAQQGNRRTSGQYDNKHHSEPQGVTLPPLPLVSDQAAEHVTREATAITDHEFERIGEDLVTAVQKSRDFTPQNIRAITSQIGHQRLGYDPVGAAALRNALASMEPEAAHYARNLLNQRHPEAFDGYSTKQPSQAVTVHPETVQHPLGSPDNPVNVTSDAGLSGEVFDTVVSKGRTFHRFRDGVDPMEPQAIRIQADRKLDDDDVSKIAQLTGYSLRTAGQGEGASDPIQDSDYSFIVHNDTTKGGQYKRLDKFQSNLHTFMHQGTPKRKTNNSGPGTKDTSLVDGYGRQAPKIEIYYDDAIVDDED
;
A
#
# COMPACT_ATOMS: atom_id res chain seq x y z
N MET A 1 18.22 -81.18 -37.60
CA MET A 1 18.26 -79.73 -37.32
C MET A 1 16.85 -79.20 -37.51
N THR A 2 16.16 -78.92 -36.42
CA THR A 2 14.74 -78.59 -36.40
C THR A 2 14.62 -77.07 -36.30
N ASN A 3 14.20 -76.39 -37.37
CA ASN A 3 13.97 -74.95 -37.36
C ASN A 3 12.77 -74.64 -36.46
N GLN A 4 13.03 -74.14 -35.26
CA GLN A 4 12.00 -73.54 -34.41
C GLN A 4 11.59 -72.20 -35.02
N MET A 5 10.36 -72.15 -35.55
CA MET A 5 9.73 -70.88 -35.94
C MET A 5 9.49 -70.03 -34.70
N THR A 6 9.72 -68.73 -34.83
CA THR A 6 9.55 -67.74 -33.75
C THR A 6 8.07 -67.46 -33.49
N ALA A 7 7.72 -67.04 -32.27
CA ALA A 7 6.35 -66.70 -31.89
C ALA A 7 5.71 -65.62 -32.79
N ALA A 8 6.54 -64.73 -33.37
CA ALA A 8 6.10 -63.73 -34.34
C ALA A 8 5.65 -64.34 -35.69
N GLN A 9 6.27 -65.44 -36.11
CA GLN A 9 5.89 -66.17 -37.33
C GLN A 9 4.60 -67.00 -37.13
N GLN A 10 4.36 -67.52 -35.92
CA GLN A 10 3.10 -68.18 -35.58
C GLN A 10 1.92 -67.19 -35.50
N ALA A 11 2.12 -65.99 -34.97
CA ALA A 11 1.08 -64.96 -34.89
C ALA A 11 0.63 -64.43 -36.27
N GLN A 12 1.53 -64.42 -37.27
CA GLN A 12 1.19 -64.00 -38.63
C GLN A 12 0.40 -65.05 -39.42
N GLN A 13 0.50 -66.34 -39.08
CA GLN A 13 -0.28 -67.39 -39.75
C GLN A 13 -1.74 -67.45 -39.27
N GLY A 14 -2.03 -67.01 -38.04
CA GLY A 14 -3.41 -66.99 -37.50
C GLY A 14 -4.36 -66.00 -38.18
N ASN A 15 -3.85 -65.04 -38.98
CA ASN A 15 -4.64 -64.00 -39.63
C ASN A 15 -4.85 -64.20 -41.14
N ARG A 16 -4.50 -65.38 -41.69
CA ARG A 16 -4.73 -65.71 -43.10
C ARG A 16 -5.83 -66.76 -43.23
N ARG A 17 -6.93 -66.42 -43.89
CA ARG A 17 -7.87 -67.42 -44.40
C ARG A 17 -7.23 -68.21 -45.54
N THR A 18 -7.67 -69.45 -45.74
CA THR A 18 -7.13 -70.41 -46.73
C THR A 18 -7.17 -69.92 -48.19
N SER A 19 -7.86 -68.81 -48.46
CA SER A 19 -7.96 -68.14 -49.77
C SER A 19 -7.00 -66.95 -49.97
N GLY A 20 -6.13 -66.64 -49.01
CA GLY A 20 -5.14 -65.56 -49.14
C GLY A 20 -5.67 -64.14 -48.93
N GLN A 21 -6.95 -63.97 -48.57
CA GLN A 21 -7.51 -62.68 -48.17
C GLN A 21 -7.32 -62.44 -46.67
N TYR A 22 -6.87 -61.23 -46.32
CA TYR A 22 -6.77 -60.75 -44.95
C TYR A 22 -8.17 -60.41 -44.42
N ASP A 23 -8.50 -60.85 -43.20
CA ASP A 23 -9.74 -60.44 -42.54
C ASP A 23 -9.66 -58.94 -42.24
N ASN A 24 -10.49 -58.14 -42.92
CA ASN A 24 -10.74 -56.76 -42.56
C ASN A 24 -11.46 -56.76 -41.22
N LYS A 25 -10.70 -56.61 -40.12
CA LYS A 25 -11.27 -56.33 -38.81
C LYS A 25 -12.11 -55.06 -38.95
N HIS A 26 -13.41 -55.17 -38.70
CA HIS A 26 -14.26 -53.99 -38.55
C HIS A 26 -13.68 -53.14 -37.42
N HIS A 27 -13.10 -52.00 -37.79
CA HIS A 27 -12.81 -50.94 -36.84
C HIS A 27 -14.16 -50.40 -36.38
N SER A 28 -14.56 -50.76 -35.17
CA SER A 28 -15.53 -49.97 -34.41
C SER A 28 -14.97 -48.56 -34.32
N GLU A 29 -15.75 -47.57 -34.76
CA GLU A 29 -15.39 -46.17 -34.60
C GLU A 29 -15.03 -45.92 -33.13
N PRO A 30 -13.88 -45.30 -32.84
CA PRO A 30 -13.53 -44.97 -31.48
C PRO A 30 -14.63 -44.08 -30.93
N GLN A 31 -15.36 -44.58 -29.93
CA GLN A 31 -16.22 -43.75 -29.09
C GLN A 31 -15.32 -42.64 -28.56
N GLY A 32 -15.49 -41.42 -29.09
CA GLY A 32 -14.69 -40.27 -28.73
C GLY A 32 -14.85 -40.02 -27.24
N VAL A 33 -13.89 -40.48 -26.44
CA VAL A 33 -13.78 -40.07 -25.05
C VAL A 33 -13.36 -38.61 -25.13
N THR A 34 -14.31 -37.70 -24.93
CA THR A 34 -14.04 -36.27 -24.75
C THR A 34 -13.30 -36.14 -23.42
N LEU A 35 -11.98 -36.27 -23.46
CA LEU A 35 -11.14 -35.98 -22.30
C LEU A 35 -11.30 -34.48 -21.99
N PRO A 36 -11.44 -34.11 -20.70
CA PRO A 36 -11.42 -32.70 -20.34
C PRO A 36 -10.10 -32.08 -20.84
N PRO A 37 -10.12 -30.83 -21.34
CA PRO A 37 -8.92 -30.18 -21.82
C PRO A 37 -7.89 -30.17 -20.69
N LEU A 38 -6.75 -30.83 -20.91
CA LEU A 38 -5.66 -30.81 -19.95
C LEU A 38 -5.09 -29.40 -19.90
N PRO A 39 -4.87 -28.83 -18.70
CA PRO A 39 -4.24 -27.52 -18.58
C PRO A 39 -2.83 -27.58 -19.18
N LEU A 40 -2.43 -26.52 -19.89
CA LEU A 40 -1.15 -26.47 -20.58
C LEU A 40 0.04 -26.39 -19.61
N VAL A 41 -0.20 -25.89 -18.40
CA VAL A 41 0.77 -25.75 -17.29
C VAL A 41 0.09 -26.06 -15.96
N SER A 42 0.86 -26.48 -14.96
CA SER A 42 0.33 -26.69 -13.59
C SER A 42 0.00 -25.35 -12.91
N ASP A 43 -0.86 -25.38 -11.90
CA ASP A 43 -1.23 -24.21 -11.08
C ASP A 43 0.02 -23.52 -10.51
N GLN A 44 0.95 -24.31 -9.94
CA GLN A 44 2.22 -23.80 -9.39
C GLN A 44 3.08 -23.11 -10.44
N ALA A 45 3.13 -23.63 -11.66
CA ALA A 45 3.88 -23.01 -12.74
C ALA A 45 3.22 -21.70 -13.20
N ALA A 46 1.89 -21.67 -13.32
CA ALA A 46 1.14 -20.47 -13.68
C ALA A 46 1.28 -19.37 -12.63
N GLU A 47 1.22 -19.72 -11.33
CA GLU A 47 1.45 -18.78 -10.23
C GLU A 47 2.88 -18.22 -10.27
N HIS A 48 3.89 -19.10 -10.39
CA HIS A 48 5.29 -18.67 -10.40
C HIS A 48 5.57 -17.68 -11.53
N VAL A 49 5.18 -18.00 -12.76
CA VAL A 49 5.44 -17.13 -13.91
C VAL A 49 4.65 -15.82 -13.81
N THR A 50 3.45 -15.84 -13.22
CA THR A 50 2.71 -14.60 -12.92
C THR A 50 3.50 -13.69 -12.00
N ARG A 51 3.94 -14.22 -10.85
CA ARG A 51 4.62 -13.42 -9.82
C ARG A 51 5.93 -12.85 -10.36
N GLU A 52 6.67 -13.65 -11.11
CA GLU A 52 7.92 -13.22 -11.77
C GLU A 52 7.67 -12.12 -12.82
N ALA A 53 6.61 -12.25 -13.62
CA ALA A 53 6.35 -11.31 -14.71
C ALA A 53 5.78 -9.97 -14.24
N THR A 54 5.00 -9.94 -13.16
CA THR A 54 4.09 -8.82 -12.85
C THR A 54 4.47 -8.01 -11.61
N ALA A 55 5.23 -8.58 -10.67
CA ALA A 55 5.57 -7.94 -9.39
C ALA A 55 4.37 -7.41 -8.59
N ILE A 56 3.18 -8.00 -8.78
CA ILE A 56 2.00 -7.69 -7.97
C ILE A 56 2.18 -8.22 -6.55
N THR A 57 1.54 -7.56 -5.59
CA THR A 57 1.56 -7.91 -4.17
C THR A 57 0.83 -9.21 -3.90
N ASP A 58 1.12 -9.83 -2.75
CA ASP A 58 0.42 -11.04 -2.30
C ASP A 58 -1.09 -10.80 -2.16
N HIS A 59 -1.49 -9.64 -1.61
CA HIS A 59 -2.90 -9.27 -1.47
C HIS A 59 -3.61 -9.09 -2.83
N GLU A 60 -2.97 -8.47 -3.82
CA GLU A 60 -3.50 -8.39 -5.18
C GLU A 60 -3.66 -9.80 -5.77
N PHE A 61 -2.65 -10.65 -5.61
CA PHE A 61 -2.67 -12.04 -6.10
C PHE A 61 -3.75 -12.89 -5.39
N GLU A 62 -3.98 -12.73 -4.09
CA GLU A 62 -5.05 -13.43 -3.38
C GLU A 62 -6.44 -13.12 -3.94
N ARG A 63 -6.66 -11.87 -4.38
CA ARG A 63 -7.97 -11.41 -4.88
C ARG A 63 -8.25 -11.79 -6.33
N ILE A 64 -7.24 -12.01 -7.16
CA ILE A 64 -7.40 -12.32 -8.59
C ILE A 64 -6.75 -13.63 -9.04
N GLY A 65 -6.01 -14.30 -8.15
CA GLY A 65 -5.09 -15.39 -8.48
C GLY A 65 -5.76 -16.58 -9.13
N GLU A 66 -6.97 -16.95 -8.70
CA GLU A 66 -7.72 -18.08 -9.28
C GLU A 66 -8.07 -17.83 -10.76
N ASP A 67 -8.63 -16.66 -11.07
CA ASP A 67 -8.97 -16.26 -12.45
C ASP A 67 -7.71 -16.17 -13.32
N LEU A 68 -6.62 -15.71 -12.72
CA LEU A 68 -5.38 -15.42 -13.40
C LEU A 68 -4.59 -16.69 -13.72
N VAL A 69 -4.50 -17.62 -12.76
CA VAL A 69 -3.98 -18.98 -12.99
C VAL A 69 -4.81 -19.67 -14.07
N THR A 70 -6.14 -19.59 -14.00
CA THR A 70 -7.03 -20.18 -15.00
C THR A 70 -6.81 -19.58 -16.40
N ALA A 71 -6.63 -18.26 -16.50
CA ALA A 71 -6.40 -17.58 -17.77
C ALA A 71 -5.02 -17.92 -18.35
N VAL A 72 -3.98 -17.97 -17.53
CA VAL A 72 -2.62 -18.35 -17.93
C VAL A 72 -2.59 -19.82 -18.39
N GLN A 73 -3.27 -20.73 -17.71
CA GLN A 73 -3.37 -22.14 -18.12
C GLN A 73 -4.04 -22.36 -19.47
N LYS A 74 -4.96 -21.47 -19.85
CA LYS A 74 -5.64 -21.48 -21.15
C LYS A 74 -4.87 -20.71 -22.22
N SER A 75 -3.90 -19.88 -21.82
CA SER A 75 -3.04 -19.15 -22.74
C SER A 75 -2.06 -20.10 -23.44
N ARG A 76 -1.83 -19.86 -24.73
CA ARG A 76 -0.75 -20.51 -25.49
C ARG A 76 0.53 -19.68 -25.54
N ASP A 77 0.48 -18.46 -25.00
CA ASP A 77 1.57 -17.51 -24.95
C ASP A 77 1.92 -17.23 -23.48
N PHE A 78 3.14 -17.62 -23.09
CA PHE A 78 3.67 -17.46 -21.73
C PHE A 78 4.73 -16.35 -21.66
N THR A 79 4.79 -15.48 -22.68
CA THR A 79 5.69 -14.33 -22.63
C THR A 79 5.32 -13.41 -21.46
N PRO A 80 6.30 -12.77 -20.79
CA PRO A 80 6.01 -11.83 -19.72
C PRO A 80 5.06 -10.71 -20.13
N GLN A 81 5.11 -10.27 -21.39
CA GLN A 81 4.22 -9.26 -21.95
C GLN A 81 2.76 -9.72 -21.98
N ASN A 82 2.51 -10.95 -22.45
CA ASN A 82 1.16 -11.49 -22.49
C ASN A 82 0.61 -11.74 -21.07
N ILE A 83 1.44 -12.24 -20.16
CA ILE A 83 1.05 -12.45 -18.76
C ILE A 83 0.70 -11.12 -18.09
N ARG A 84 1.51 -10.08 -18.28
CA ARG A 84 1.17 -8.72 -17.82
C ARG A 84 -0.16 -8.23 -18.38
N ALA A 85 -0.41 -8.41 -19.68
CA ALA A 85 -1.66 -7.98 -20.31
C ALA A 85 -2.89 -8.71 -19.71
N ILE A 86 -2.78 -10.03 -19.49
CA ILE A 86 -3.82 -10.83 -18.82
C ILE A 86 -4.06 -10.31 -17.40
N THR A 87 -2.99 -10.08 -16.64
CA THR A 87 -3.05 -9.57 -15.27
C THR A 87 -3.69 -8.18 -15.20
N SER A 88 -3.32 -7.27 -16.09
CA SER A 88 -3.93 -5.94 -16.20
C SER A 88 -5.42 -6.02 -16.53
N GLN A 89 -5.81 -6.89 -17.47
CA GLN A 89 -7.21 -7.08 -17.86
C GLN A 89 -8.05 -7.62 -16.69
N ILE A 90 -7.58 -8.68 -16.03
CA ILE A 90 -8.29 -9.28 -14.88
C ILE A 90 -8.32 -8.30 -13.71
N GLY A 91 -7.22 -7.60 -13.46
CA GLY A 91 -7.14 -6.54 -12.45
C GLY A 91 -8.20 -5.46 -12.66
N HIS A 92 -8.33 -4.92 -13.88
CA HIS A 92 -9.38 -3.94 -14.18
C HIS A 92 -10.79 -4.48 -13.92
N GLN A 93 -11.04 -5.76 -14.22
CA GLN A 93 -12.35 -6.39 -14.05
C GLN A 93 -12.68 -6.70 -12.58
N ARG A 94 -11.69 -7.08 -11.78
CA ARG A 94 -11.89 -7.60 -10.41
C ARG A 94 -11.53 -6.61 -9.31
N LEU A 95 -10.49 -5.80 -9.54
CA LEU A 95 -9.95 -4.83 -8.58
C LEU A 95 -10.37 -3.40 -8.93
N GLY A 96 -10.79 -3.14 -10.18
CA GLY A 96 -11.12 -1.80 -10.67
C GLY A 96 -9.91 -1.02 -11.21
N TYR A 97 -8.68 -1.53 -11.07
CA TYR A 97 -7.45 -0.88 -11.52
C TYR A 97 -6.46 -1.86 -12.17
N ASP A 98 -5.39 -1.35 -12.79
CA ASP A 98 -4.31 -2.15 -13.36
C ASP A 98 -3.22 -2.46 -12.31
N PRO A 99 -3.15 -3.68 -11.75
CA PRO A 99 -2.18 -4.02 -10.73
C PRO A 99 -0.74 -4.11 -11.28
N VAL A 100 -0.55 -4.36 -12.58
CA VAL A 100 0.79 -4.36 -13.20
C VAL A 100 1.33 -2.94 -13.30
N GLY A 101 0.48 -2.00 -13.73
CA GLY A 101 0.78 -0.58 -13.71
C GLY A 101 1.07 -0.07 -12.30
N ALA A 102 0.25 -0.46 -11.32
CA ALA A 102 0.48 -0.12 -9.92
C ALA A 102 1.81 -0.68 -9.39
N ALA A 103 2.15 -1.93 -9.70
CA ALA A 103 3.44 -2.53 -9.34
C ALA A 103 4.63 -1.80 -9.97
N ALA A 104 4.53 -1.44 -11.26
CA ALA A 104 5.57 -0.66 -11.93
C ALA A 104 5.75 0.72 -11.28
N LEU A 105 4.65 1.38 -10.90
CA LEU A 105 4.68 2.65 -10.18
C LEU A 105 5.32 2.49 -8.79
N ARG A 106 4.95 1.47 -8.01
CA ARG A 106 5.56 1.20 -6.70
C ARG A 106 7.08 0.99 -6.83
N ASN A 107 7.53 0.21 -7.81
CA ASN A 107 8.95 0.00 -8.06
C ASN A 107 9.67 1.28 -8.50
N ALA A 108 9.05 2.08 -9.37
CA ALA A 108 9.59 3.39 -9.76
C ALA A 108 9.75 4.30 -8.54
N LEU A 109 8.70 4.42 -7.71
CA LEU A 109 8.71 5.21 -6.48
C LEU A 109 9.76 4.74 -5.48
N ALA A 110 9.94 3.42 -5.33
CA ALA A 110 10.96 2.85 -4.44
C ALA A 110 12.41 3.13 -4.88
N SER A 111 12.62 3.47 -6.16
CA SER A 111 13.94 3.82 -6.70
C SER A 111 14.24 5.33 -6.72
N MET A 112 13.26 6.15 -6.33
CA MET A 112 13.41 7.61 -6.27
C MET A 112 13.93 8.06 -4.91
N GLU A 113 14.57 9.22 -4.87
CA GLU A 113 14.83 9.93 -3.61
C GLU A 113 13.50 10.18 -2.86
N PRO A 114 13.44 10.06 -1.52
CA PRO A 114 12.18 10.08 -0.77
C PRO A 114 11.28 11.29 -1.07
N GLU A 115 11.88 12.47 -1.23
CA GLU A 115 11.17 13.70 -1.60
C GLU A 115 10.54 13.62 -3.00
N ALA A 116 11.26 13.08 -3.97
CA ALA A 116 10.81 12.94 -5.36
C ALA A 116 9.75 11.84 -5.51
N ALA A 117 9.92 10.72 -4.81
CA ALA A 117 8.93 9.65 -4.72
C ALA A 117 7.60 10.21 -4.19
N HIS A 118 7.66 11.02 -3.15
CA HIS A 118 6.47 11.66 -2.58
C HIS A 118 5.78 12.61 -3.57
N TYR A 119 6.52 13.51 -4.24
CA TYR A 119 5.92 14.38 -5.26
C TYR A 119 5.25 13.59 -6.39
N ALA A 120 5.89 12.52 -6.85
CA ALA A 120 5.35 11.64 -7.88
C ALA A 120 4.08 10.92 -7.40
N ARG A 121 4.07 10.40 -6.16
CA ARG A 121 2.90 9.72 -5.56
C ARG A 121 1.72 10.68 -5.38
N ASN A 122 1.96 11.90 -4.93
CA ASN A 122 0.90 12.91 -4.80
C ASN A 122 0.31 13.32 -6.16
N LEU A 123 1.16 13.51 -7.17
CA LEU A 123 0.70 13.81 -8.53
C LEU A 123 -0.14 12.65 -9.10
N LEU A 124 0.22 11.41 -8.79
CA LEU A 124 -0.52 10.21 -9.20
C LEU A 124 -1.86 10.10 -8.46
N ASN A 125 -1.89 10.28 -7.14
CA ASN A 125 -3.12 10.27 -6.35
C ASN A 125 -4.09 11.37 -6.78
N GLN A 126 -3.60 12.57 -7.11
CA GLN A 126 -4.41 13.67 -7.64
C GLN A 126 -5.02 13.37 -9.01
N ARG A 127 -4.35 12.54 -9.84
CA ARG A 127 -4.80 12.21 -11.19
C ARG A 127 -5.60 10.91 -11.26
N HIS A 128 -5.35 9.98 -10.35
CA HIS A 128 -5.88 8.62 -10.35
C HIS A 128 -6.13 8.11 -8.91
N PRO A 129 -7.11 8.68 -8.18
CA PRO A 129 -7.39 8.30 -6.79
C PRO A 129 -7.76 6.80 -6.65
N GLU A 130 -8.44 6.25 -7.67
CA GLU A 130 -8.89 4.85 -7.70
C GLU A 130 -7.75 3.81 -7.78
N ALA A 131 -6.53 4.21 -8.12
CA ALA A 131 -5.39 3.29 -8.28
C ALA A 131 -4.65 2.97 -6.97
N PHE A 132 -4.91 3.73 -5.90
CA PHE A 132 -4.20 3.63 -4.63
C PHE A 132 -5.13 3.44 -3.42
N ASP A 133 -6.44 3.61 -3.58
CA ASP A 133 -7.43 3.23 -2.58
C ASP A 133 -7.68 1.72 -2.60
N GLY A 134 -6.93 0.99 -1.78
CA GLY A 134 -7.10 -0.46 -1.58
C GLY A 134 -8.44 -0.88 -0.96
N TYR A 135 -9.31 0.07 -0.56
CA TYR A 135 -10.46 -0.20 0.31
C TYR A 135 -11.84 0.24 -0.20
N SER A 136 -11.98 0.88 -1.37
CA SER A 136 -13.33 1.20 -1.87
C SER A 136 -13.92 0.07 -2.71
N THR A 137 -14.54 -0.91 -2.05
CA THR A 137 -15.51 -1.80 -2.71
C THR A 137 -16.75 -0.99 -3.11
N LYS A 138 -16.73 -0.35 -4.28
CA LYS A 138 -17.96 0.01 -4.97
C LYS A 138 -18.02 -0.72 -6.30
N GLN A 139 -18.87 -1.76 -6.33
CA GLN A 139 -19.36 -2.36 -7.57
C GLN A 139 -19.87 -1.26 -8.52
N PRO A 140 -19.71 -1.43 -9.85
CA PRO A 140 -20.27 -0.50 -10.81
C PRO A 140 -21.81 -0.59 -10.76
N SER A 141 -22.43 0.30 -10.00
CA SER A 141 -23.87 0.46 -9.99
C SER A 141 -24.29 1.26 -11.22
N GLN A 142 -25.19 0.66 -11.98
CA GLN A 142 -25.82 1.22 -13.17
C GLN A 142 -26.34 2.63 -12.92
N ALA A 143 -26.23 3.45 -13.96
CA ALA A 143 -26.68 4.84 -14.00
C ALA A 143 -28.13 4.98 -13.51
N VAL A 144 -28.29 5.47 -12.29
CA VAL A 144 -29.51 6.14 -11.84
C VAL A 144 -29.15 7.63 -11.77
N THR A 145 -29.77 8.42 -12.63
CA THR A 145 -29.70 9.88 -12.56
C THR A 145 -30.43 10.32 -11.29
N VAL A 146 -29.70 10.46 -10.20
CA VAL A 146 -30.20 11.07 -8.96
C VAL A 146 -29.83 12.55 -9.00
N HIS A 147 -30.83 13.41 -8.87
CA HIS A 147 -30.62 14.84 -8.65
C HIS A 147 -29.79 15.04 -7.37
N PRO A 148 -28.72 15.86 -7.37
CA PRO A 148 -27.88 15.99 -6.20
C PRO A 148 -28.62 16.80 -5.13
N GLU A 149 -29.10 16.12 -4.09
CA GLU A 149 -29.13 16.74 -2.77
C GLU A 149 -27.67 16.95 -2.39
N THR A 150 -27.19 18.20 -2.41
CA THR A 150 -25.90 18.57 -1.83
C THR A 150 -25.96 18.32 -0.33
N VAL A 151 -25.59 17.11 0.10
CA VAL A 151 -25.17 16.86 1.47
C VAL A 151 -23.91 17.71 1.66
N GLN A 152 -24.06 18.88 2.28
CA GLN A 152 -22.92 19.71 2.64
C GLN A 152 -22.22 19.05 3.82
N HIS A 153 -21.14 18.32 3.54
CA HIS A 153 -20.28 17.78 4.59
C HIS A 153 -19.69 18.94 5.41
N PRO A 154 -19.59 18.80 6.75
CA PRO A 154 -19.11 19.87 7.60
C PRO A 154 -17.70 20.30 7.20
N LEU A 155 -17.43 21.61 7.28
CA LEU A 155 -16.12 22.16 6.93
C LEU A 155 -15.04 21.53 7.84
N GLY A 156 -13.99 21.00 7.22
CA GLY A 156 -12.91 20.30 7.92
C GLY A 156 -13.15 18.81 8.11
N SER A 157 -14.19 18.22 7.48
CA SER A 157 -14.36 16.76 7.41
C SER A 157 -13.47 16.12 6.34
N PRO A 158 -13.32 14.78 6.32
CA PRO A 158 -12.60 14.07 5.26
C PRO A 158 -13.08 14.44 3.85
N ASP A 159 -14.40 14.60 3.66
CA ASP A 159 -15.02 14.96 2.38
C ASP A 159 -15.00 16.46 2.06
N ASN A 160 -14.65 17.31 3.03
CA ASN A 160 -14.62 18.77 2.87
C ASN A 160 -13.43 19.40 3.63
N PRO A 161 -12.19 19.08 3.24
CA PRO A 161 -11.01 19.44 4.02
C PRO A 161 -10.68 20.94 3.90
N VAL A 162 -10.14 21.51 4.97
CA VAL A 162 -9.79 22.95 5.02
C VAL A 162 -8.38 23.18 4.49
N ASN A 163 -8.22 24.06 3.51
CA ASN A 163 -6.90 24.51 3.09
C ASN A 163 -6.29 25.44 4.16
N VAL A 164 -5.07 25.18 4.62
CA VAL A 164 -4.43 26.00 5.67
C VAL A 164 -4.17 27.45 5.25
N THR A 165 -4.18 27.75 3.94
CA THR A 165 -4.05 29.12 3.44
C THR A 165 -5.39 29.87 3.33
N SER A 166 -6.51 29.20 3.62
CA SER A 166 -7.83 29.83 3.70
C SER A 166 -8.01 30.62 5.00
N ASP A 167 -8.94 31.56 5.03
CA ASP A 167 -9.27 32.32 6.25
C ASP A 167 -9.60 31.41 7.45
N ALA A 168 -10.28 30.28 7.19
CA ALA A 168 -10.56 29.27 8.19
C ALA A 168 -9.28 28.55 8.67
N GLY A 169 -8.37 28.21 7.76
CA GLY A 169 -7.08 27.60 8.09
C GLY A 169 -6.13 28.51 8.88
N LEU A 170 -6.24 29.83 8.69
CA LEU A 170 -5.41 30.83 9.37
C LEU A 170 -5.92 31.24 10.76
N SER A 171 -7.12 30.80 11.16
CA SER A 171 -7.74 31.19 12.43
C SER A 171 -7.12 30.49 13.66
N GLY A 172 -6.31 29.44 13.44
CA GLY A 172 -5.82 28.55 14.49
C GLY A 172 -6.86 27.54 14.97
N GLU A 173 -8.05 27.52 14.38
CA GLU A 173 -9.09 26.53 14.63
C GLU A 173 -8.63 25.13 14.24
N VAL A 174 -9.07 24.14 15.02
CA VAL A 174 -8.73 22.73 14.84
C VAL A 174 -9.81 22.08 13.98
N PHE A 175 -9.40 21.49 12.88
CA PHE A 175 -10.29 20.77 11.96
C PHE A 175 -9.91 19.29 11.94
N ASP A 176 -10.81 18.41 11.51
CA ASP A 176 -10.49 16.98 11.45
C ASP A 176 -9.60 16.65 10.25
N THR A 177 -9.75 17.37 9.15
CA THR A 177 -8.97 17.20 7.93
C THR A 177 -8.57 18.55 7.35
N VAL A 178 -7.26 18.70 7.10
CA VAL A 178 -6.67 19.92 6.53
C VAL A 178 -5.79 19.62 5.33
N VAL A 179 -5.74 20.52 4.35
CA VAL A 179 -4.82 20.45 3.22
C VAL A 179 -3.72 21.49 3.42
N SER A 180 -2.46 21.04 3.44
CA SER A 180 -1.30 21.90 3.55
C SER A 180 -0.17 21.44 2.64
N LYS A 181 0.44 22.39 1.92
CA LYS A 181 1.56 22.12 0.99
C LYS A 181 1.28 20.95 0.02
N GLY A 182 0.03 20.80 -0.42
CA GLY A 182 -0.39 19.73 -1.34
C GLY A 182 -0.51 18.33 -0.72
N ARG A 183 -0.56 18.23 0.62
CA ARG A 183 -0.88 17.00 1.38
C ARG A 183 -2.18 17.20 2.16
N THR A 184 -2.95 16.14 2.28
CA THR A 184 -4.10 16.06 3.19
C THR A 184 -3.61 15.49 4.51
N PHE A 185 -4.02 16.08 5.62
CA PHE A 185 -3.64 15.70 6.96
C PHE A 185 -4.89 15.42 7.78
N HIS A 186 -4.93 14.26 8.41
CA HIS A 186 -6.03 13.81 9.26
C HIS A 186 -5.62 13.96 10.72
N ARG A 187 -6.47 14.64 11.49
CA ARG A 187 -6.29 14.82 12.92
C ARG A 187 -6.37 13.46 13.60
N PHE A 188 -5.45 13.20 14.51
CA PHE A 188 -5.53 12.03 15.37
C PHE A 188 -6.74 12.12 16.30
N ARG A 189 -7.65 11.14 16.21
CA ARG A 189 -8.87 11.01 17.02
C ARG A 189 -9.40 9.58 16.92
N ASP A 190 -10.41 9.25 17.72
CA ASP A 190 -11.13 7.98 17.60
C ASP A 190 -11.69 7.83 16.18
N GLY A 191 -11.54 6.63 15.59
CA GLY A 191 -11.92 6.34 14.20
C GLY A 191 -10.90 6.81 13.14
N VAL A 192 -9.75 7.36 13.53
CA VAL A 192 -8.67 7.72 12.60
C VAL A 192 -7.39 6.97 12.96
N ASP A 193 -7.09 5.95 12.17
CA ASP A 193 -5.92 5.08 12.36
C ASP A 193 -4.80 5.45 11.38
N PRO A 194 -3.74 6.13 11.83
CA PRO A 194 -2.60 6.45 10.99
C PRO A 194 -1.86 5.18 10.55
N MET A 195 -1.59 5.07 9.26
CA MET A 195 -1.02 3.86 8.66
C MET A 195 0.50 3.96 8.57
N GLU A 196 1.04 4.61 7.54
CA GLU A 196 2.49 4.76 7.35
C GLU A 196 2.86 6.21 7.05
N PRO A 197 2.51 7.17 7.96
CA PRO A 197 2.65 8.59 7.69
C PRO A 197 4.08 8.97 7.36
N GLN A 198 4.23 9.84 6.35
CA GLN A 198 5.49 10.36 5.85
C GLN A 198 5.70 11.84 6.26
N ALA A 199 4.65 12.47 6.76
CA ALA A 199 4.68 13.75 7.42
C ALA A 199 3.75 13.78 8.62
N ILE A 200 4.19 14.52 9.62
CA ILE A 200 3.39 14.83 10.79
C ILE A 200 3.25 16.34 10.83
N ARG A 201 2.01 16.81 10.86
CA ARG A 201 1.71 18.22 11.06
C ARG A 201 1.35 18.46 12.52
N ILE A 202 2.00 19.42 13.13
CA ILE A 202 1.74 19.84 14.51
C ILE A 202 1.05 21.19 14.45
N GLN A 203 -0.11 21.31 15.10
CA GLN A 203 -0.83 22.57 15.27
C GLN A 203 -0.96 22.89 16.76
N ALA A 204 -0.71 24.15 17.12
CA ALA A 204 -0.81 24.62 18.49
C ALA A 204 -2.04 25.49 18.74
N ASP A 205 -2.45 25.60 20.00
CA ASP A 205 -3.53 26.48 20.46
C ASP A 205 -3.16 27.98 20.52
N ARG A 206 -1.91 28.31 20.18
CA ARG A 206 -1.38 29.66 20.13
C ARG A 206 -0.40 29.80 18.96
N LYS A 207 -0.11 31.05 18.59
CA LYS A 207 0.94 31.34 17.61
C LYS A 207 2.28 30.81 18.10
N LEU A 208 3.06 30.30 17.16
CA LEU A 208 4.39 29.74 17.35
C LEU A 208 5.41 30.69 16.73
N ASP A 209 6.39 31.10 17.53
CA ASP A 209 7.58 31.77 17.02
C ASP A 209 8.63 30.73 16.55
N ASP A 210 9.72 31.20 15.95
CA ASP A 210 10.77 30.33 15.40
C ASP A 210 11.40 29.43 16.48
N ASP A 211 11.53 29.95 17.71
CA ASP A 211 12.07 29.21 18.85
C ASP A 211 11.11 28.10 19.30
N ASP A 212 9.80 28.40 19.33
CA ASP A 212 8.76 27.42 19.60
C ASP A 212 8.77 26.31 18.55
N VAL A 213 8.76 26.68 17.26
CA VAL A 213 8.78 25.73 16.13
C VAL A 213 10.01 24.83 16.23
N SER A 214 11.20 25.42 16.40
CA SER A 214 12.46 24.67 16.53
C SER A 214 12.42 23.70 17.71
N LYS A 215 11.98 24.16 18.88
CA LYS A 215 11.94 23.34 20.09
C LYS A 215 10.91 22.22 20.02
N ILE A 216 9.70 22.49 19.52
CA ILE A 216 8.66 21.46 19.36
C ILE A 216 9.10 20.44 18.30
N ALA A 217 9.73 20.88 17.20
CA ALA A 217 10.27 19.99 16.18
C ALA A 217 11.36 19.05 16.75
N GLN A 218 12.28 19.56 17.57
CA GLN A 218 13.29 18.73 18.23
C GLN A 218 12.67 17.71 19.20
N LEU A 219 11.66 18.12 19.98
CA LEU A 219 10.91 17.21 20.86
C LEU A 219 10.15 16.15 20.07
N THR A 220 9.58 16.53 18.92
CA THR A 220 8.86 15.63 18.00
C THR A 220 9.80 14.59 17.42
N GLY A 221 10.95 15.02 16.88
CA GLY A 221 11.99 14.11 16.35
C GLY A 221 12.55 13.18 17.42
N TYR A 222 12.79 13.68 18.64
CA TYR A 222 13.20 12.84 19.76
C TYR A 222 12.11 11.83 20.15
N SER A 223 10.86 12.27 20.20
CA SER A 223 9.72 11.39 20.50
C SER A 223 9.62 10.24 19.50
N LEU A 224 9.68 10.54 18.19
CA LEU A 224 9.65 9.52 17.12
C LEU A 224 10.79 8.50 17.25
N ARG A 225 12.02 8.97 17.49
CA ARG A 225 13.20 8.12 17.69
C ARG A 225 13.12 7.28 18.98
N THR A 226 12.34 7.69 19.97
CA THR A 226 12.13 6.88 21.19
C THR A 226 10.94 5.93 21.09
N ALA A 227 9.99 6.22 20.20
CA ALA A 227 8.89 5.34 19.90
C ALA A 227 9.38 4.11 19.12
N GLY A 228 10.15 4.32 18.05
CA GLY A 228 10.76 3.27 17.22
C GLY A 228 12.22 3.55 16.85
N GLN A 229 12.90 2.61 16.19
CA GLN A 229 14.33 2.72 15.85
C GLN A 229 14.61 3.44 14.52
N GLY A 230 13.70 4.30 14.08
CA GLY A 230 13.79 4.99 12.80
C GLY A 230 14.69 6.22 12.80
N GLU A 231 14.63 6.93 11.68
CA GLU A 231 15.33 8.20 11.50
C GLU A 231 14.74 9.30 12.38
N GLY A 232 15.49 10.40 12.52
CA GLY A 232 14.98 11.62 13.13
C GLY A 232 14.09 12.36 12.14
N ALA A 233 13.19 13.18 12.65
CA ALA A 233 12.40 14.09 11.83
C ALA A 233 13.30 15.09 11.06
N SER A 234 12.84 15.52 9.89
CA SER A 234 13.43 16.60 9.11
C SER A 234 13.36 17.95 9.84
N ASP A 235 14.02 18.95 9.27
CA ASP A 235 13.78 20.34 9.66
C ASP A 235 12.29 20.70 9.49
N PRO A 236 11.73 21.50 10.40
CA PRO A 236 10.32 21.88 10.34
C PRO A 236 10.06 22.84 9.18
N ILE A 237 8.93 22.66 8.51
CA ILE A 237 8.42 23.56 7.48
C ILE A 237 7.17 24.23 8.04
N GLN A 238 7.28 25.52 8.36
CA GLN A 238 6.13 26.28 8.84
C GLN A 238 5.11 26.47 7.71
N ASP A 239 3.85 26.12 7.97
CA ASP A 239 2.75 26.24 7.03
C ASP A 239 1.68 27.25 7.48
N SER A 240 1.64 27.60 8.76
CA SER A 240 0.89 28.74 9.31
C SER A 240 1.56 29.32 10.57
N ASP A 241 1.06 30.44 11.08
CA ASP A 241 1.48 31.01 12.38
C ASP A 241 1.25 30.05 13.56
N TYR A 242 0.41 29.02 13.40
CA TYR A 242 0.00 28.08 14.45
C TYR A 242 0.49 26.66 14.21
N SER A 243 1.14 26.39 13.07
CA SER A 243 1.46 25.03 12.68
C SER A 243 2.72 24.91 11.84
N PHE A 244 3.31 23.72 11.90
CA PHE A 244 4.41 23.33 11.04
C PHE A 244 4.35 21.85 10.74
N ILE A 245 5.08 21.45 9.70
CA ILE A 245 5.17 20.07 9.23
C ILE A 245 6.59 19.57 9.48
N VAL A 246 6.70 18.33 9.96
CA VAL A 246 7.97 17.59 9.96
C VAL A 246 7.83 16.36 9.09
N HIS A 247 8.80 16.15 8.20
CA HIS A 247 8.87 14.95 7.38
C HIS A 247 9.63 13.86 8.14
N ASN A 248 9.09 12.65 8.11
CA ASN A 248 9.73 11.49 8.69
C ASN A 248 9.19 10.22 8.04
N ASP A 249 10.08 9.38 7.53
CA ASP A 249 9.69 8.07 7.00
C ASP A 249 9.46 7.10 8.16
N THR A 250 8.20 6.98 8.58
CA THR A 250 7.82 6.17 9.75
C THR A 250 7.91 4.66 9.49
N THR A 251 8.09 4.22 8.24
CA THR A 251 8.32 2.80 7.91
C THR A 251 9.67 2.33 8.43
N LYS A 252 10.67 3.22 8.48
CA LYS A 252 12.01 2.93 9.01
C LYS A 252 11.96 2.64 10.49
N GLY A 253 12.53 1.49 10.88
CA GLY A 253 12.54 1.04 12.27
C GLY A 253 11.15 0.78 12.86
N GLY A 254 10.11 0.67 12.01
CA GLY A 254 8.73 0.38 12.40
C GLY A 254 8.12 1.41 13.33
N GLN A 255 8.45 2.70 13.16
CA GLN A 255 7.91 3.79 14.00
C GLN A 255 6.38 3.90 13.87
N TYR A 256 5.84 3.66 12.68
CA TYR A 256 4.39 3.69 12.42
C TYR A 256 3.58 2.73 13.32
N LYS A 257 4.18 1.60 13.72
CA LYS A 257 3.56 0.63 14.64
C LYS A 257 3.49 1.09 16.10
N ARG A 258 4.04 2.27 16.41
CA ARG A 258 4.21 2.78 17.78
C ARG A 258 3.87 4.27 17.86
N LEU A 259 2.94 4.73 17.03
CA LEU A 259 2.52 6.13 16.99
C LEU A 259 1.81 6.55 18.28
N ASP A 260 1.08 5.65 18.91
CA ASP A 260 0.51 5.79 20.27
C ASP A 260 1.59 6.20 21.30
N LYS A 261 2.72 5.48 21.29
CA LYS A 261 3.86 5.75 22.16
C LYS A 261 4.52 7.07 21.80
N PHE A 262 4.63 7.40 20.51
CA PHE A 262 5.12 8.70 20.06
C PHE A 262 4.26 9.85 20.60
N GLN A 263 2.94 9.75 20.52
CA GLN A 263 2.04 10.81 21.00
C GLN A 263 2.14 10.97 22.52
N SER A 264 2.13 9.86 23.26
CA SER A 264 2.28 9.85 24.72
C SER A 264 3.63 10.44 25.17
N ASN A 265 4.71 10.05 24.49
CA ASN A 265 6.05 10.58 24.72
C ASN A 265 6.13 12.07 24.41
N LEU A 266 5.56 12.51 23.27
CA LEU A 266 5.61 13.91 22.85
C LEU A 266 4.90 14.78 23.87
N HIS A 267 3.69 14.40 24.31
CA HIS A 267 2.98 15.09 25.38
C HIS A 267 3.83 15.18 26.66
N THR A 268 4.44 14.07 27.08
CA THR A 268 5.32 14.04 28.26
C THR A 268 6.53 14.97 28.09
N PHE A 269 7.20 14.95 26.95
CA PHE A 269 8.40 15.72 26.68
C PHE A 269 8.11 17.21 26.47
N MET A 270 6.94 17.56 25.96
CA MET A 270 6.46 18.95 25.89
C MET A 270 6.41 19.58 27.29
N HIS A 271 5.98 18.82 28.31
CA HIS A 271 5.95 19.31 29.68
C HIS A 271 7.30 19.19 30.39
N GLN A 272 7.94 18.03 30.33
CA GLN A 272 9.08 17.69 31.20
C GLN A 272 10.44 17.85 30.53
N GLY A 273 10.47 17.97 29.20
CA GLY A 273 11.66 17.83 28.39
C GLY A 273 12.02 16.36 28.16
N THR A 274 13.05 16.17 27.35
CA THR A 274 13.64 14.84 27.13
C THR A 274 14.25 14.27 28.43
N PRO A 275 14.37 12.93 28.58
CA PRO A 275 14.94 12.32 29.77
C PRO A 275 16.34 12.86 30.10
N LYS A 276 16.59 13.08 31.39
CA LYS A 276 17.89 13.58 31.85
C LYS A 276 19.02 12.60 31.52
N ARG A 277 20.14 13.14 31.05
CA ARG A 277 21.35 12.35 30.74
C ARG A 277 21.95 11.79 32.04
N LYS A 278 22.23 10.49 32.04
CA LYS A 278 22.85 9.81 33.19
C LYS A 278 24.36 10.05 33.29
N THR A 279 25.00 10.45 32.19
CA THR A 279 26.46 10.57 32.06
C THR A 279 26.85 11.89 31.38
N ASN A 280 28.14 12.22 31.47
CA ASN A 280 28.76 13.37 30.80
C ASN A 280 29.28 13.05 29.39
N ASN A 281 28.74 12.01 28.72
CA ASN A 281 29.28 11.55 27.44
C ASN A 281 29.12 12.58 26.30
N SER A 282 28.17 13.51 26.45
CA SER A 282 27.97 14.62 25.51
C SER A 282 28.78 15.88 25.86
N GLY A 283 29.58 15.84 26.93
CA GLY A 283 30.42 16.95 27.38
C GLY A 283 30.48 17.08 28.92
N PRO A 284 31.49 17.76 29.47
CA PRO A 284 31.52 18.10 30.90
C PRO A 284 30.29 18.92 31.30
N GLY A 285 29.60 18.52 32.38
CA GLY A 285 28.43 19.23 32.89
C GLY A 285 27.09 18.85 32.25
N THR A 286 27.06 17.87 31.34
CA THR A 286 25.80 17.42 30.70
C THR A 286 25.03 16.38 31.51
N LYS A 287 25.61 15.82 32.58
CA LYS A 287 24.90 14.91 33.48
C LYS A 287 23.76 15.66 34.17
N ASP A 288 22.62 14.99 34.30
CA ASP A 288 21.39 15.50 34.91
C ASP A 288 20.71 16.66 34.14
N THR A 289 21.17 16.95 32.91
CA THR A 289 20.51 17.88 31.98
C THR A 289 19.71 17.13 30.91
N SER A 290 18.68 17.78 30.37
CA SER A 290 17.91 17.27 29.23
C SER A 290 18.61 17.63 27.91
N LEU A 291 18.36 16.86 26.85
CA LEU A 291 18.83 17.22 25.51
C LEU A 291 18.05 18.41 24.96
N VAL A 292 16.74 18.34 25.10
CA VAL A 292 15.80 19.42 24.85
C VAL A 292 14.97 19.60 26.11
N ASP A 293 14.92 20.83 26.61
CA ASP A 293 14.12 21.18 27.77
C ASP A 293 12.62 21.21 27.44
N GLY A 294 11.77 20.98 28.44
CA GLY A 294 10.32 21.13 28.29
C GLY A 294 9.87 22.59 28.39
N TYR A 295 8.57 22.80 28.26
CA TYR A 295 7.89 24.06 28.53
C TYR A 295 7.28 24.12 29.94
N GLY A 296 7.31 23.01 30.69
CA GLY A 296 6.70 22.93 32.01
C GLY A 296 5.18 23.14 31.95
N ARG A 297 4.69 24.02 32.81
CA ARG A 297 3.26 24.40 32.87
C ARG A 297 2.81 25.30 31.73
N GLN A 298 3.75 25.86 30.96
CA GLN A 298 3.49 26.77 29.85
C GLN A 298 3.51 26.06 28.50
N ALA A 299 3.47 24.72 28.49
CA ALA A 299 3.44 23.96 27.25
C ALA A 299 2.20 24.36 26.42
N PRO A 300 2.37 24.71 25.13
CA PRO A 300 1.22 24.88 24.26
C PRO A 300 0.47 23.56 24.15
N LYS A 301 -0.86 23.64 24.02
CA LYS A 301 -1.63 22.46 23.63
C LYS A 301 -1.38 22.24 22.16
N ILE A 302 -1.14 20.98 21.79
CA ILE A 302 -0.87 20.61 20.41
C ILE A 302 -1.85 19.55 19.94
N GLU A 303 -2.20 19.65 18.67
CA GLU A 303 -2.95 18.66 17.90
C GLU A 303 -2.00 18.08 16.85
N ILE A 304 -2.09 16.77 16.68
CA ILE A 304 -1.21 16.01 15.79
C ILE A 304 -2.05 15.53 14.61
N TYR A 305 -1.53 15.75 13.42
CA TYR A 305 -2.14 15.27 12.20
C TYR A 305 -1.16 14.42 11.40
N TYR A 306 -1.70 13.41 10.71
CA TYR A 306 -0.95 12.45 9.91
C TYR A 306 -1.37 12.57 8.44
N ASP A 307 -0.41 12.47 7.52
CA ASP A 307 -0.68 12.55 6.07
C ASP A 307 -1.10 11.22 5.44
N ASP A 308 -1.17 10.14 6.23
CA ASP A 308 -1.66 8.82 5.84
C ASP A 308 -2.42 8.19 7.00
N ALA A 309 -3.73 8.01 6.83
CA ALA A 309 -4.61 7.43 7.83
C ALA A 309 -5.84 6.78 7.18
N ILE A 310 -6.33 5.71 7.79
CA ILE A 310 -7.66 5.17 7.54
C ILE A 310 -8.65 5.96 8.41
N VAL A 311 -9.72 6.44 7.79
CA VAL A 311 -10.82 7.10 8.49
C VAL A 311 -12.02 6.18 8.43
N ASP A 312 -12.43 5.67 9.59
CA ASP A 312 -13.66 4.92 9.73
C ASP A 312 -14.80 5.94 9.87
N ASP A 313 -15.68 5.98 8.88
CA ASP A 313 -16.95 6.69 8.99
C ASP A 313 -17.85 5.85 9.91
N GLU A 314 -17.94 6.21 11.19
CA GLU A 314 -19.03 5.71 12.05
C GLU A 314 -20.36 6.26 11.51
N ASP A 315 -21.13 5.40 10.84
CA ASP A 315 -22.54 5.61 10.45
C ASP A 315 -23.45 5.87 11.66
#